data_AF-A0A933HNP1-F1
#
_entry.id   AF-A0A933HNP1-F1
#
_cell.length_a   1.000
_cell.length_b   1.000
_cell.length_c   1.000
_cell.angle_alpha   90.00
_cell.angle_beta   90.00
_cell.angle_gamma   90.00
#
_symmetry.space_group_name_H-M   'P 1'
#
loop_
_entity.id
_entity.type
_entity.pdbx_description
1 polymer ?
#
loop_
_entity_poly.entity_id
_entity_poly.type
_entity_poly.pdbx_seq_one_letter_code
_entity_poly.pdbx_strand_id
1 'polypeptide(L)'
;MKGPLAVRPVFLHTDARIEGLVFVTMVALLVRALLALQCQHAGVKLSVDRVLAEFAAWSAIDLRLTDGTHVRQVAEPTALQAQVMAGLGVPSCERYLTPVSASR
;
A
#
# COMPACT_ATOMS: atom_id res chain seq x y z
N MET A 1 0.09 26.98 -23.04
CA MET A 1 1.24 26.05 -22.91
C MET A 1 0.88 25.02 -21.83
N LYS A 2 0.66 23.75 -22.18
CA LYS A 2 0.44 22.67 -21.22
C LYS A 2 1.81 22.12 -20.84
N GLY A 3 2.19 22.21 -19.57
CA GLY A 3 3.49 21.72 -19.06
C GLY A 3 3.62 20.20 -19.22
N PRO A 4 4.84 19.64 -19.07
CA PRO A 4 5.08 18.21 -19.28
C PRO A 4 4.47 17.45 -18.11
N LEU A 5 3.17 17.16 -18.21
CA LEU A 5 2.54 16.16 -17.37
C LEU A 5 3.25 14.85 -17.72
N ALA A 6 4.11 14.35 -16.83
CA ALA A 6 4.78 13.06 -16.95
C ALA A 6 3.80 11.88 -16.75
N VAL A 7 2.59 12.02 -17.28
CA VAL A 7 1.59 10.96 -17.34
C VAL A 7 1.80 10.31 -18.69
N ARG A 8 2.50 9.17 -18.72
CA ARG A 8 2.53 8.32 -19.92
C ARG A 8 1.09 7.94 -20.24
N PRO A 9 0.53 8.35 -21.40
CA PRO A 9 -0.81 7.92 -21.77
C PRO A 9 -0.78 6.41 -21.97
N VAL A 10 -1.70 5.69 -21.32
CA VAL A 10 -1.93 4.29 -21.65
C VAL A 10 -2.70 4.28 -22.97
N PHE A 11 -1.98 4.15 -24.08
CA PHE A 11 -2.59 3.98 -25.39
C PHE A 11 -3.16 2.57 -25.50
N LEU A 12 -4.46 2.47 -25.22
CA LEU A 12 -5.26 1.26 -25.41
C LEU A 12 -5.61 1.14 -26.89
N HIS A 13 -4.68 0.63 -27.70
CA HIS A 13 -4.92 0.48 -29.16
C HIS A 13 -5.21 -0.97 -29.55
N THR A 14 -5.10 -1.91 -28.60
CA THR A 14 -5.40 -3.33 -28.80
C THR A 14 -6.39 -3.79 -27.75
N ASP A 15 -7.32 -4.66 -28.13
CA ASP A 15 -8.34 -5.21 -27.24
C ASP A 15 -7.73 -5.84 -25.98
N ALA A 16 -6.60 -6.55 -26.12
CA ALA A 16 -5.87 -7.11 -24.99
C ALA A 16 -5.42 -6.07 -23.94
N ARG A 17 -5.04 -4.85 -24.37
CA ARG A 17 -4.70 -3.76 -23.42
C ARG A 17 -5.95 -3.17 -22.77
N ILE A 18 -7.06 -3.08 -23.51
CA ILE A 18 -8.37 -2.64 -22.98
C ILE A 18 -8.83 -3.63 -21.91
N GLU A 19 -8.84 -4.92 -22.22
CA GLU A 19 -9.21 -5.99 -21.30
C GLU A 19 -8.33 -6.00 -20.05
N GLY A 20 -7.01 -5.88 -20.22
CA GLY A 20 -6.08 -5.79 -19.10
C GLY A 20 -6.36 -4.59 -18.19
N LEU A 21 -6.64 -3.41 -18.76
CA LEU A 21 -6.98 -2.23 -17.97
C LEU A 21 -8.32 -2.40 -17.25
N VAL A 22 -9.34 -2.91 -17.94
CA VAL A 22 -10.67 -3.16 -17.34
C VAL A 22 -10.53 -4.12 -16.17
N PHE A 23 -9.79 -5.22 -16.33
CA PHE A 23 -9.54 -6.18 -15.26
C PHE A 23 -8.84 -5.53 -14.06
N VAL A 24 -7.74 -4.83 -14.28
CA VAL A 24 -7.01 -4.15 -13.19
C VAL A 24 -7.90 -3.11 -12.49
N THR A 25 -8.73 -2.40 -13.27
CA THR A 25 -9.69 -1.42 -12.72
C THR A 25 -10.73 -2.11 -11.85
N MET A 26 -11.30 -3.23 -12.30
CA MET A 26 -12.26 -4.01 -11.51
C MET A 26 -11.63 -4.53 -10.22
N VAL A 27 -10.40 -5.05 -10.27
CA VAL A 27 -9.66 -5.49 -9.07
C VAL A 27 -9.44 -4.32 -8.12
N ALA A 28 -9.00 -3.16 -8.62
CA ALA A 28 -8.79 -1.97 -7.80
C ALA A 28 -10.10 -1.50 -7.13
N LEU A 29 -11.22 -1.50 -7.86
CA LEU A 29 -12.54 -1.16 -7.32
C LEU A 29 -13.01 -2.16 -6.27
N LEU A 30 -12.80 -3.46 -6.50
CA LEU A 30 -13.12 -4.50 -5.52
C LEU A 30 -12.32 -4.31 -4.23
N VAL A 31 -11.00 -4.08 -4.34
CA VAL A 31 -10.14 -3.82 -3.17
C VAL A 31 -10.62 -2.57 -2.43
N ARG A 32 -10.97 -1.49 -3.14
CA ARG A 32 -11.54 -0.27 -2.52
C ARG A 32 -12.85 -0.56 -1.79
N ALA A 33 -13.74 -1.35 -2.38
CA ALA A 33 -15.03 -1.71 -1.76
C ALA A 33 -14.84 -2.58 -0.51
N LEU A 34 -13.95 -3.56 -0.57
CA LEU A 34 -13.60 -4.41 0.58
C LEU A 34 -12.99 -3.57 1.70
N LEU A 35 -12.06 -2.66 1.38
CA LEU A 35 -11.49 -1.75 2.37
C LEU A 35 -12.56 -0.85 3.00
N ALA A 36 -13.52 -0.34 2.22
CA ALA A 36 -14.65 0.42 2.74
C ALA A 36 -15.44 -0.37 3.79
N LEU A 37 -15.80 -1.61 3.43
CA LEU A 37 -16.59 -2.49 4.28
C LEU A 37 -15.84 -2.80 5.58
N GLN A 38 -14.55 -3.14 5.49
CA GLN A 38 -13.75 -3.45 6.66
C GLN A 38 -13.57 -2.23 7.57
N CYS A 39 -13.33 -1.04 7.01
CA CYS A 39 -13.27 0.20 7.79
C CYS A 39 -14.61 0.49 8.51
N GLN A 40 -15.74 0.29 7.84
CA GLN A 40 -17.06 0.46 8.45
C GLN A 40 -17.29 -0.52 9.61
N HIS A 41 -16.97 -1.80 9.41
CA HIS A 41 -17.06 -2.82 10.46
C HIS A 41 -16.13 -2.53 11.65
N ALA A 42 -14.96 -1.96 11.38
CA ALA A 42 -14.00 -1.55 12.41
C ALA A 42 -14.35 -0.21 13.10
N GLY A 43 -15.46 0.44 12.73
CA GLY A 43 -15.85 1.74 13.28
C GLY A 43 -14.95 2.91 12.85
N VAL A 44 -14.14 2.72 11.82
CA VAL A 44 -13.26 3.76 11.25
C VAL A 44 -14.13 4.75 10.45
N LYS A 45 -14.23 6.00 10.92
CA LYS A 45 -15.09 7.04 10.32
C LYS A 45 -14.47 7.77 9.11
N LEU A 46 -13.40 7.23 8.53
CA LEU A 46 -12.70 7.84 7.39
C LEU A 46 -13.24 7.31 6.06
N SER A 47 -13.19 8.14 5.01
CA SER A 47 -13.40 7.64 3.65
C SER A 47 -12.24 6.76 3.22
N VAL A 48 -12.50 5.78 2.35
CA VAL A 48 -11.46 4.91 1.77
C VAL A 48 -10.36 5.71 1.10
N ASP A 49 -10.70 6.79 0.39
CA ASP A 49 -9.70 7.64 -0.26
C ASP A 49 -8.76 8.31 0.75
N ARG A 50 -9.29 8.72 1.90
CA ARG A 50 -8.48 9.31 2.96
C ARG A 50 -7.60 8.26 3.65
N VAL A 51 -8.12 7.05 3.84
CA VAL A 51 -7.30 5.92 4.33
C VAL A 51 -6.18 5.63 3.35
N LEU A 52 -6.46 5.47 2.06
CA LEU A 52 -5.42 5.22 1.05
C LEU A 52 -4.39 6.35 0.98
N ALA A 53 -4.82 7.61 1.08
CA ALA A 53 -3.92 8.75 1.11
C ALA A 53 -3.00 8.75 2.34
N GLU A 54 -3.53 8.40 3.52
CA GLU A 54 -2.76 8.30 4.76
C GLU A 54 -1.64 7.25 4.66
N PHE A 55 -1.89 6.14 3.95
CA PHE A 55 -0.92 5.06 3.76
C PHE A 55 -0.11 5.18 2.45
N ALA A 56 -0.31 6.23 1.65
CA ALA A 56 0.36 6.38 0.36
C ALA A 56 1.87 6.62 0.51
N ALA A 57 2.28 7.32 1.57
CA ALA A 57 3.67 7.57 1.90
C ALA A 57 4.07 6.72 3.10
N TRP A 58 4.83 5.66 2.84
CA TRP A 58 5.43 4.82 3.87
C TRP A 58 6.91 4.62 3.55
N SER A 59 7.79 4.65 4.56
CA SER A 59 9.22 4.48 4.37
C SER A 59 9.78 3.32 5.18
N ALA A 60 10.83 2.71 4.65
CA ALA A 60 11.66 1.73 5.33
C ALA A 60 13.11 2.02 4.99
N ILE A 61 13.99 1.78 5.93
CA ILE A 61 15.44 1.96 5.83
C ILE A 61 16.06 0.57 5.91
N ASP A 62 16.86 0.21 4.90
CA ASP A 62 17.72 -0.98 4.93
C ASP A 62 19.16 -0.54 4.62
N LEU A 63 20.03 -0.65 5.63
CA LEU A 63 21.41 -0.16 5.60
C LEU A 63 22.39 -1.27 5.92
N ARG A 64 23.45 -1.36 5.11
CA ARG A 64 24.64 -2.15 5.44
C ARG A 64 25.77 -1.21 5.83
N LEU A 65 26.21 -1.33 7.06
CA LEU A 65 27.30 -0.55 7.64
C LEU A 65 28.66 -1.12 7.20
N THR A 66 29.70 -0.29 7.26
CA THR A 66 31.07 -0.64 6.84
C THR A 66 31.72 -1.69 7.73
N ASP A 67 31.24 -1.85 8.96
CA ASP A 67 31.61 -2.91 9.90
C ASP A 67 30.93 -4.25 9.60
N GLY A 68 30.06 -4.30 8.58
CA GLY A 68 29.30 -5.49 8.20
C GLY A 68 27.94 -5.61 8.88
N THR A 69 27.59 -4.71 9.80
CA THR A 69 26.30 -4.71 10.49
C THR A 69 25.16 -4.34 9.53
N HIS A 70 23.97 -4.91 9.73
CA HIS A 70 22.78 -4.65 8.92
C HIS A 70 21.70 -4.01 9.78
N VAL A 71 21.21 -2.83 9.38
CA VAL A 71 20.16 -2.09 10.09
C VAL A 71 18.93 -2.03 9.20
N ARG A 72 17.84 -2.61 9.69
CA ARG A 72 16.52 -2.52 9.07
C ARG A 72 15.55 -1.86 10.01
N GLN A 73 14.90 -0.81 9.55
CA GLN A 73 13.90 -0.08 10.31
C GLN A 73 12.73 0.29 9.40
N VAL A 74 11.51 0.13 9.90
CA VAL A 74 10.31 0.63 9.22
C VAL A 74 9.87 1.91 9.93
N ALA A 75 9.31 2.87 9.19
CA ALA A 75 8.68 4.04 9.79
C ALA A 75 7.63 3.62 10.82
N GLU A 76 7.60 4.34 11.94
CA GLU A 76 6.54 4.16 12.94
C GLU A 76 5.21 4.68 12.37
N PRO A 77 4.10 3.93 12.53
CA PRO A 77 2.79 4.40 12.12
C PRO A 77 2.41 5.68 12.86
N THR A 78 1.76 6.61 12.15
CA THR A 78 1.01 7.70 12.81
C THR A 78 -0.08 7.11 13.70
N ALA A 79 -0.57 7.88 14.67
CA ALA A 79 -1.70 7.45 15.52
C ALA A 79 -2.93 7.03 14.70
N LEU A 80 -3.16 7.69 13.56
CA LEU A 80 -4.24 7.35 12.64
C LEU A 80 -3.98 6.01 11.92
N GLN A 81 -2.77 5.82 11.40
CA GLN A 81 -2.38 4.57 10.76
C GLN A 81 -2.46 3.39 11.76
N ALA A 82 -1.98 3.58 12.99
CA ALA A 82 -2.04 2.57 14.04
C ALA A 82 -3.49 2.18 14.37
N GLN A 83 -4.41 3.15 14.47
CA GLN A 83 -5.83 2.89 14.69
C GLN A 83 -6.45 2.09 13.54
N VAL A 84 -6.15 2.46 12.29
CA VAL A 84 -6.66 1.75 11.11
C VAL A 84 -6.09 0.34 11.03
N MET A 85 -4.78 0.17 11.27
CA MET A 85 -4.14 -1.16 11.29
C MET A 85 -4.75 -2.06 12.36
N ALA A 86 -4.97 -1.54 13.58
CA ALA A 86 -5.61 -2.28 14.66
C ALA A 86 -7.05 -2.68 14.29
N GLY A 87 -7.84 -1.75 13.72
CA GLY A 87 -9.21 -2.03 13.28
C GLY A 87 -9.30 -3.07 12.17
N LEU A 88 -8.32 -3.11 11.28
CA LEU A 88 -8.25 -4.07 10.17
C LEU A 88 -7.55 -5.39 10.53
N GLY A 89 -7.04 -5.54 11.76
CA GLY A 89 -6.28 -6.72 12.18
C GLY A 89 -4.93 -6.89 11.48
N VAL A 90 -4.34 -5.80 10.99
CA VAL A 90 -3.04 -5.81 10.31
C VAL A 90 -1.93 -5.79 11.37
N PRO A 91 -0.99 -6.76 11.35
CA PRO A 91 0.11 -6.80 12.30
C PRO A 91 1.10 -5.64 12.09
N SER A 92 1.95 -5.37 13.09
CA SER A 92 3.01 -4.35 12.97
C SER A 92 3.95 -4.67 11.80
N CYS A 93 4.46 -3.62 11.15
CA CYS A 93 5.31 -3.76 9.97
C CYS A 93 6.65 -4.45 10.27
N GLU A 94 7.08 -4.47 11.54
CA GLU A 94 8.28 -5.17 12.01
C GLU A 94 8.27 -6.66 11.68
N ARG A 95 7.10 -7.28 11.61
CA ARG A 95 6.94 -8.68 11.19
C ARG A 95 7.55 -8.95 9.81
N TYR A 96 7.60 -7.95 8.93
CA TYR A 96 8.17 -8.09 7.59
C TYR A 96 9.67 -7.79 7.52
N LEU A 97 10.28 -7.32 8.62
CA LEU A 97 11.74 -7.12 8.70
C LEU A 97 12.49 -8.43 9.00
N THR A 98 11.81 -9.37 9.65
CA THR A 98 12.37 -10.69 9.95
C THR A 98 12.38 -11.53 8.67
N PRO A 99 13.53 -12.09 8.25
CA PRO A 99 13.52 -13.02 7.13
C PRO A 99 12.62 -14.21 7.50
N VAL A 100 11.64 -14.50 6.65
CA VAL A 100 10.89 -15.77 6.71
C VAL A 100 11.94 -16.87 6.63
N SER A 101 12.20 -17.50 7.76
CA SER A 101 13.11 -18.64 7.83
C SER A 101 12.42 -19.77 7.06
N ALA A 102 12.75 -19.92 5.78
CA ALA A 102 12.29 -21.04 4.99
C ALA A 102 12.83 -22.33 5.65
N SER A 103 11.95 -23.04 6.35
CA SER A 103 12.22 -24.40 6.80
C SER A 103 12.47 -25.25 5.55
N ARG A 104 13.70 -25.78 5.46
CA ARG A 104 14.07 -26.84 4.52
C ARG A 104 13.34 -28.13 4.87
#